data_AF-A0A3D8HFC6-F1
#
_entry.id   AF-A0A3D8HFC6-F1
#
_cell.length_a   1.000
_cell.length_b   1.000
_cell.length_c   1.000
_cell.angle_alpha   90.00
_cell.angle_beta   90.00
_cell.angle_gamma   90.00
#
_symmetry.space_group_name_H-M   'P 1'
#
loop_
_entity.id
_entity.type
_entity.pdbx_description
1 polymer ?
#
loop_
_entity_poly.entity_id
_entity_poly.type
_entity_poly.pdbx_seq_one_letter_code
_entity_poly.pdbx_strand_id
1 'polypeptide(L)'
;MNDLLILTKIKDGDVKAFEQVFRQYYMPLCLYAASITGRMDIAEEIVQELFLVFWRERERLQLFHTIKSYLYGAVRNQSLQYWEHQDVRNRYRDAVLSRPEKDDMPDDPQEQIEYKELEALIERTLRKLPERRLRIFRMHRFEGKKYAEIASTLSLSVKTVEAEMTKALRTLRNELEIYLKYD
;
A
#
# COMPACT_ATOMS: atom_id res chain seq x y z
N MET A 1 -14.54 11.14 -8.12
CA MET A 1 -13.57 11.02 -9.22
C MET A 1 -14.23 10.17 -10.30
N ASN A 2 -14.21 10.55 -11.57
CA ASN A 2 -14.76 9.71 -12.63
C ASN A 2 -13.66 8.75 -13.11
N ASP A 3 -13.54 7.63 -12.41
CA ASP A 3 -12.50 6.63 -12.63
C ASP A 3 -12.48 6.13 -14.09
N LEU A 4 -13.65 5.98 -14.71
CA LEU A 4 -13.76 5.56 -16.11
C LEU A 4 -13.05 6.55 -17.05
N LEU A 5 -13.27 7.85 -16.86
CA LEU A 5 -12.65 8.90 -17.67
C LEU A 5 -11.13 8.95 -17.47
N ILE A 6 -10.66 8.80 -16.23
CA ILE A 6 -9.22 8.76 -15.92
C ILE A 6 -8.58 7.54 -16.57
N LEU A 7 -9.26 6.38 -16.54
CA LEU A 7 -8.76 5.16 -17.15
C LEU A 7 -8.71 5.22 -18.66
N THR A 8 -9.72 5.79 -19.32
CA THR A 8 -9.67 6.03 -20.77
C THR A 8 -8.46 6.88 -21.12
N LYS A 9 -8.23 7.97 -20.38
CA LYS A 9 -7.05 8.82 -20.58
C LYS A 9 -5.74 8.06 -20.37
N ILE A 10 -5.65 7.25 -19.32
CA ILE A 10 -4.45 6.43 -19.06
C ILE A 10 -4.23 5.40 -20.17
N LYS A 11 -5.29 4.73 -20.66
CA LYS A 11 -5.24 3.81 -21.80
C LYS A 11 -4.70 4.49 -23.05
N ASP A 12 -5.14 5.72 -23.30
CA ASP A 12 -4.70 6.55 -24.42
C ASP A 12 -3.29 7.15 -24.21
N GLY A 13 -2.62 6.85 -23.10
CA GLY A 13 -1.25 7.26 -22.81
C GLY A 13 -1.12 8.64 -22.16
N ASP A 14 -2.19 9.19 -21.56
CA ASP A 14 -2.13 10.44 -20.80
C ASP A 14 -1.35 10.25 -19.50
N VAL A 15 -0.08 10.67 -19.53
CA VAL A 15 0.84 10.63 -18.38
C VAL A 15 0.32 11.45 -17.21
N LYS A 16 -0.42 12.55 -17.44
CA LYS A 16 -0.93 13.39 -16.34
C LYS A 16 -2.05 12.69 -15.59
N ALA A 17 -2.91 11.97 -16.31
CA ALA A 17 -3.94 11.15 -15.69
C ALA A 17 -3.33 10.03 -14.84
N PHE A 18 -2.28 9.37 -15.34
CA PHE A 18 -1.53 8.37 -14.57
C PHE A 18 -0.84 8.99 -13.34
N GLU A 19 -0.16 10.13 -13.51
CA GLU A 19 0.51 10.84 -12.42
C GLU A 19 -0.47 11.25 -11.32
N GLN A 20 -1.68 11.65 -11.68
CA GLN A 20 -2.74 11.97 -10.72
C GLN A 20 -3.09 10.75 -9.86
N VAL A 21 -3.32 9.59 -10.49
CA VAL A 21 -3.60 8.33 -9.79
C VAL A 21 -2.40 7.93 -8.92
N PHE A 22 -1.19 7.98 -9.46
CA PHE A 22 0.03 7.68 -8.73
C PHE A 22 0.15 8.54 -7.46
N ARG A 23 0.08 9.87 -7.59
CA ARG A 23 0.19 10.80 -6.45
C ARG A 23 -0.89 10.57 -5.41
N GLN A 24 -2.10 10.21 -5.84
CA GLN A 24 -3.22 9.97 -4.94
C GLN A 24 -3.07 8.66 -4.15
N TYR A 25 -2.63 7.58 -4.80
CA TYR A 25 -2.70 6.24 -4.22
C TYR A 25 -1.36 5.68 -3.76
N TYR A 26 -0.22 6.20 -4.25
CA TYR A 26 1.09 5.67 -3.92
C TYR A 26 1.32 5.56 -2.41
N MET A 27 1.16 6.67 -1.68
CA MET A 27 1.42 6.66 -0.24
C MET A 27 0.40 5.81 0.55
N PRO A 28 -0.93 5.95 0.34
CA PRO A 28 -1.90 5.06 0.99
C PRO A 28 -1.65 3.56 0.75
N LEU A 29 -1.25 3.18 -0.47
CA LEU A 29 -0.92 1.79 -0.80
C LEU A 29 0.39 1.35 -0.14
N CYS A 30 1.40 2.20 -0.06
CA CYS A 30 2.65 1.90 0.65
C CYS A 30 2.38 1.67 2.14
N LEU A 31 1.49 2.46 2.76
CA LEU A 31 1.10 2.26 4.15
C LEU A 31 0.35 0.94 4.35
N TYR A 32 -0.54 0.62 3.42
CA TYR A 32 -1.27 -0.65 3.42
C TYR A 32 -0.31 -1.84 3.26
N ALA A 33 0.57 -1.83 2.26
CA ALA A 33 1.59 -2.86 2.10
C ALA A 33 2.54 -2.95 3.30
N ALA A 34 2.97 -1.83 3.88
CA ALA A 34 3.86 -1.83 5.04
C ALA A 34 3.19 -2.36 6.30
N SER A 35 1.87 -2.18 6.44
CA SER A 35 1.12 -2.80 7.52
C SER A 35 1.10 -4.33 7.41
N ILE A 36 1.12 -4.87 6.20
CA ILE A 36 1.16 -6.31 5.93
C ILE A 36 2.60 -6.81 6.08
N THR A 37 3.54 -6.27 5.31
CA THR A 37 4.95 -6.71 5.23
C THR A 37 5.78 -6.34 6.47
N GLY A 38 5.35 -5.37 7.27
CA GLY A 38 6.11 -4.83 8.39
C GLY A 38 7.33 -3.99 8.00
N ARG A 39 7.56 -3.78 6.69
CA ARG A 39 8.74 -3.11 6.14
C ARG A 39 8.34 -2.12 5.06
N MET A 40 8.68 -0.86 5.28
CA MET A 40 8.30 0.18 4.33
C MET A 40 9.10 0.11 3.02
N ASP A 41 10.39 -0.19 3.11
CA ASP A 41 11.25 -0.30 1.93
C ASP A 41 10.72 -1.35 0.95
N ILE A 42 10.24 -2.48 1.48
CA ILE A 42 9.56 -3.52 0.70
C ILE A 42 8.20 -3.04 0.18
N ALA A 43 7.43 -2.34 1.01
CA ALA A 43 6.13 -1.82 0.60
C ALA A 43 6.23 -0.80 -0.55
N GLU A 44 7.25 0.07 -0.52
CA GLU A 44 7.54 1.01 -1.60
C GLU A 44 7.92 0.27 -2.88
N GLU A 45 8.74 -0.78 -2.80
CA GLU A 45 9.11 -1.62 -3.96
C GLU A 45 7.88 -2.30 -4.58
N ILE A 46 7.02 -2.92 -3.75
CA ILE A 46 5.76 -3.55 -4.19
C ILE A 46 4.88 -2.54 -4.94
N VAL A 47 4.68 -1.36 -4.36
CA VAL A 47 3.80 -0.35 -4.95
C VAL A 47 4.43 0.28 -6.21
N GLN A 48 5.74 0.46 -6.25
CA GLN A 48 6.44 0.91 -7.46
C GLN A 48 6.28 -0.07 -8.62
N GLU A 49 6.52 -1.36 -8.37
CA GLU A 49 6.35 -2.40 -9.39
C GLU A 49 4.90 -2.49 -9.86
N LEU A 50 3.93 -2.43 -8.93
CA LEU A 50 2.52 -2.35 -9.27
C LEU A 50 2.22 -1.20 -10.26
N PHE A 51 2.68 0.02 -9.96
CA PHE A 51 2.43 1.17 -10.83
C PHE A 51 3.17 1.08 -12.17
N LEU A 52 4.36 0.46 -12.19
CA LEU A 52 5.10 0.17 -13.42
C LEU A 52 4.30 -0.79 -14.31
N VAL A 53 3.82 -1.90 -13.75
CA VAL A 53 2.99 -2.88 -14.45
C VAL A 53 1.68 -2.24 -14.92
N PHE A 54 1.02 -1.45 -14.06
CA PHE A 54 -0.20 -0.71 -14.39
C PHE A 54 0.00 0.20 -15.60
N TRP A 55 1.12 0.91 -15.68
CA TRP A 55 1.45 1.74 -16.84
C TRP A 55 1.82 0.92 -18.08
N ARG A 56 2.61 -0.13 -17.93
CA ARG A 56 3.05 -0.99 -19.04
C ARG A 56 1.88 -1.71 -19.70
N GLU A 57 0.94 -2.18 -18.89
CA GLU A 57 -0.22 -2.97 -19.33
C GLU A 57 -1.47 -2.13 -19.51
N ARG A 58 -1.35 -0.79 -19.46
CA ARG A 58 -2.47 0.17 -19.52
C ARG A 58 -3.49 -0.14 -20.62
N GLU A 59 -3.03 -0.48 -21.82
CA GLU A 59 -3.86 -0.77 -22.99
C GLU A 59 -4.71 -2.05 -22.81
N ARG A 60 -4.24 -2.99 -22.00
CA ARG A 60 -4.87 -4.29 -21.73
C ARG A 60 -5.65 -4.30 -20.42
N LEU A 61 -5.62 -3.22 -19.64
CA LEU A 61 -6.36 -3.13 -18.38
C LEU A 61 -7.86 -3.27 -18.63
N GLN A 62 -8.40 -4.46 -18.39
CA GLN A 62 -9.83 -4.69 -18.25
C GLN A 62 -10.18 -4.36 -16.81
N LEU A 63 -10.44 -3.08 -16.53
CA LEU A 63 -10.94 -2.68 -15.22
C LEU A 63 -12.45 -2.85 -15.23
N PHE A 64 -12.89 -3.94 -14.63
CA PHE A 64 -14.31 -4.24 -14.43
C PHE A 64 -14.94 -3.38 -13.31
N HIS A 65 -14.13 -2.56 -12.61
CA HIS A 65 -14.52 -1.71 -11.47
C HIS A 65 -13.69 -0.40 -11.36
N THR A 66 -13.50 0.13 -10.14
CA THR A 66 -12.76 1.38 -9.84
C THR A 66 -11.24 1.18 -9.83
N ILE A 67 -10.49 2.27 -10.05
CA ILE A 67 -9.02 2.27 -9.97
C ILE A 67 -8.57 1.92 -8.56
N LYS A 68 -9.28 2.46 -7.56
CA LYS A 68 -8.99 2.23 -6.14
C LYS A 68 -9.02 0.75 -5.80
N SER A 69 -10.11 0.06 -6.11
CA SER A 69 -10.27 -1.38 -5.79
C SER A 69 -9.12 -2.20 -6.37
N TYR A 70 -8.83 -2.01 -7.66
CA TYR A 70 -7.75 -2.70 -8.36
C TYR A 70 -6.41 -2.56 -7.63
N LEU A 71 -6.03 -1.31 -7.33
CA LEU A 71 -4.71 -1.04 -6.75
C LEU A 71 -4.58 -1.63 -5.34
N TYR A 72 -5.61 -1.55 -4.51
CA TYR A 72 -5.57 -2.11 -3.15
C TYR A 72 -5.56 -3.64 -3.16
N GLY A 73 -6.39 -4.29 -4.00
CA GLY A 73 -6.41 -5.75 -4.13
C GLY A 73 -5.07 -6.30 -4.62
N ALA A 74 -4.49 -5.68 -5.66
CA ALA A 74 -3.20 -6.09 -6.19
C ALA A 74 -2.05 -5.89 -5.18
N VAL A 75 -2.06 -4.79 -4.42
CA VAL A 75 -1.06 -4.54 -3.36
C VAL A 75 -1.20 -5.52 -2.20
N ARG A 76 -2.43 -5.89 -1.81
CA ARG A 76 -2.68 -6.94 -0.81
C ARG A 76 -2.04 -8.25 -1.25
N ASN A 77 -2.34 -8.68 -2.47
CA ASN A 77 -1.87 -9.96 -3.00
C ASN A 77 -0.35 -10.01 -3.08
N GLN A 78 0.30 -8.95 -3.59
CA GLN A 78 1.76 -8.87 -3.64
C GLN A 78 2.40 -8.82 -2.24
N SER A 79 1.76 -8.13 -1.28
CA SER A 79 2.24 -8.07 0.10
C SER A 79 2.11 -9.39 0.85
N LEU A 80 1.08 -10.19 0.56
CA LEU A 80 0.91 -11.55 1.07
C LEU A 80 1.92 -12.53 0.43
N GLN A 81 2.10 -12.42 -0.89
CA GLN A 81 3.12 -13.19 -1.61
C GLN A 81 4.53 -12.93 -1.07
N TYR A 82 4.85 -11.70 -0.65
CA TYR A 82 6.12 -11.42 0.01
C TYR A 82 6.34 -12.27 1.27
N TRP A 83 5.29 -12.52 2.06
CA TRP A 83 5.37 -13.41 3.23
C TRP A 83 5.47 -14.88 2.85
N GLU A 84 4.72 -15.33 1.85
CA GLU A 84 4.84 -16.69 1.32
C GLU A 84 6.26 -16.94 0.81
N HIS A 85 6.86 -15.98 0.08
CA HIS A 85 8.24 -16.06 -0.37
C HIS A 85 9.27 -16.00 0.78
N GLN A 86 8.97 -15.32 1.91
CA GLN A 86 9.81 -15.33 3.12
C GLN A 86 9.74 -16.68 3.86
N ASP A 87 8.56 -17.29 3.96
CA ASP A 87 8.36 -18.60 4.61
C ASP A 87 8.94 -19.73 3.75
N VAL A 88 8.80 -19.62 2.42
CA VAL A 88 9.48 -20.45 1.42
C VAL A 88 10.99 -20.20 1.45
N ARG A 89 11.51 -18.99 1.71
CA ARG A 89 12.97 -18.78 1.89
C ARG A 89 13.54 -19.47 3.12
N ASN A 90 12.73 -19.68 4.16
CA ASN A 90 13.10 -20.47 5.34
C ASN A 90 12.92 -21.99 5.13
N ARG A 91 12.18 -22.44 4.12
CA ARG A 91 11.85 -23.87 3.90
C ARG A 91 12.31 -24.47 2.56
N TYR A 92 12.63 -23.69 1.54
CA TYR A 92 12.81 -24.15 0.16
C TYR A 92 14.14 -23.66 -0.41
N ARG A 93 15.16 -24.37 0.07
CA ARG A 93 16.41 -24.65 -0.62
C ARG A 93 16.22 -25.66 -1.78
N ASP A 94 14.98 -25.91 -2.21
CA ASP A 94 14.62 -26.86 -3.26
C ASP A 94 13.40 -26.35 -4.07
N ALA A 95 13.39 -26.56 -5.38
CA ALA A 95 12.26 -26.45 -6.32
C ALA A 95 11.83 -25.07 -6.89
N VAL A 96 12.07 -24.97 -8.19
CA VAL A 96 11.81 -23.92 -9.17
C VAL A 96 10.41 -24.09 -9.79
N LEU A 97 9.80 -22.98 -10.26
CA LEU A 97 8.59 -22.84 -11.13
C LEU A 97 7.21 -23.06 -10.49
N SER A 98 6.34 -22.03 -10.52
CA SER A 98 5.10 -22.04 -11.32
C SER A 98 4.35 -20.70 -11.30
N ARG A 99 3.88 -20.31 -12.49
CA ARG A 99 2.98 -19.19 -12.82
C ARG A 99 1.60 -19.38 -12.18
N PRO A 100 0.90 -18.28 -11.85
CA PRO A 100 -0.50 -18.13 -12.27
C PRO A 100 -0.70 -16.72 -12.85
N GLU A 101 -0.86 -16.51 -14.16
CA GLU A 101 -2.14 -16.63 -14.89
C GLU A 101 -3.26 -17.28 -14.08
N LYS A 102 -3.94 -16.47 -13.27
CA LYS A 102 -5.39 -16.57 -13.07
C LYS A 102 -5.99 -15.17 -12.98
N ASP A 103 -6.92 -14.91 -13.89
CA ASP A 103 -8.03 -14.00 -13.66
C ASP A 103 -8.76 -14.47 -12.40
N ASP A 104 -8.42 -13.91 -11.24
CA ASP A 104 -9.29 -13.96 -10.07
C ASP A 104 -9.90 -12.57 -9.92
N MET A 105 -11.00 -12.40 -10.65
CA MET A 105 -11.92 -11.28 -10.57
C MET A 105 -12.89 -11.52 -9.41
N PRO A 106 -13.02 -10.60 -8.44
CA PRO A 106 -14.16 -10.57 -7.56
C PRO A 106 -15.22 -9.60 -8.13
N ASP A 107 -16.41 -10.13 -8.39
CA ASP A 107 -17.55 -9.43 -8.96
C ASP A 107 -18.57 -9.03 -7.86
N ASP A 108 -18.10 -8.60 -6.67
CA ASP A 108 -18.95 -8.47 -5.48
C ASP A 108 -19.06 -7.01 -4.95
N PRO A 109 -20.27 -6.42 -4.88
CA PRO A 109 -20.57 -5.19 -4.14
C PRO A 109 -20.08 -5.18 -2.67
N GLN A 110 -19.91 -6.36 -2.06
CA GLN A 110 -19.39 -6.54 -0.71
C GLN A 110 -17.98 -5.95 -0.55
N GLU A 111 -17.09 -6.16 -1.53
CA GLU A 111 -15.70 -5.68 -1.44
C GLU A 111 -15.60 -4.14 -1.45
N GLN A 112 -16.53 -3.44 -2.13
CA GLN A 112 -16.54 -1.97 -2.11
C GLN A 112 -16.85 -1.37 -0.73
N ILE A 113 -17.61 -2.10 0.09
CA ILE A 113 -17.89 -1.75 1.48
C ILE A 113 -16.64 -2.02 2.31
N GLU A 114 -16.02 -3.18 2.14
CA GLU A 114 -14.77 -3.56 2.82
C GLU A 114 -13.65 -2.53 2.58
N TYR A 115 -13.49 -2.02 1.35
CA TYR A 115 -12.47 -1.00 1.06
C TYR A 115 -12.72 0.35 1.75
N LYS A 116 -13.98 0.78 1.91
CA LYS A 116 -14.32 2.00 2.65
C LYS A 116 -14.09 1.82 4.14
N GLU A 117 -14.41 0.65 4.65
CA GLU A 117 -14.18 0.28 6.05
C GLU A 117 -12.68 0.21 6.35
N LEU A 118 -11.88 -0.30 5.41
CA LEU A 118 -10.43 -0.36 5.49
C LEU A 118 -9.77 1.02 5.52
N GLU A 119 -10.20 1.94 4.65
CA GLU A 119 -9.72 3.33 4.64
C GLU A 119 -10.10 4.06 5.94
N ALA A 120 -11.36 3.90 6.38
CA ALA A 120 -11.82 4.44 7.66
C ALA A 120 -11.06 3.83 8.85
N LEU A 121 -10.68 2.55 8.77
CA LEU A 121 -9.86 1.86 9.74
C LEU A 121 -8.42 2.40 9.78
N ILE A 122 -7.81 2.68 8.64
CA ILE A 122 -6.49 3.31 8.61
C ILE A 122 -6.59 4.71 9.24
N GLU A 123 -7.58 5.51 8.84
CA GLU A 123 -7.71 6.86 9.35
C GLU A 123 -8.02 6.91 10.85
N ARG A 124 -8.93 6.05 11.34
CA ARG A 124 -9.21 5.94 12.79
C ARG A 124 -7.95 5.51 13.55
N THR A 125 -7.16 4.60 12.99
CA THR A 125 -5.94 4.11 13.64
C THR A 125 -4.86 5.17 13.70
N LEU A 126 -4.70 5.97 12.63
CA LEU A 126 -3.81 7.13 12.64
C LEU A 126 -4.23 8.16 13.70
N ARG A 127 -5.55 8.39 13.89
CA ARG A 127 -6.06 9.27 14.96
C ARG A 127 -5.82 8.73 16.37
N LYS A 128 -5.68 7.41 16.54
CA LYS A 128 -5.32 6.78 17.83
C LYS A 128 -3.82 6.87 18.16
N LEU A 129 -2.96 7.21 17.18
CA LEU A 129 -1.53 7.34 17.45
C LEU A 129 -1.26 8.52 18.38
N PRO A 130 -0.32 8.39 19.34
CA PRO A 130 0.12 9.52 20.15
C PRO A 130 0.58 10.69 19.26
N GLU A 131 0.25 11.92 19.64
CA GLU A 131 0.43 13.11 18.82
C GLU A 131 1.84 13.23 18.23
N ARG A 132 2.88 12.98 19.04
CA ARG A 132 4.28 12.98 18.60
C ARG A 132 4.56 11.93 17.52
N ARG A 133 4.01 10.73 17.67
CA ARG A 133 4.17 9.63 16.70
C ARG A 133 3.43 9.94 15.42
N LEU A 134 2.20 10.44 15.51
CA LEU A 134 1.42 10.89 14.37
C LEU A 134 2.15 12.01 13.62
N ARG A 135 2.75 12.97 14.34
CA ARG A 135 3.52 14.07 13.75
C ARG A 135 4.77 13.57 13.00
N ILE A 136 5.55 12.70 13.62
CA ILE A 136 6.72 12.06 12.98
C ILE A 136 6.29 11.32 11.70
N PHE A 137 5.21 10.53 11.81
CA PHE A 137 4.64 9.81 10.69
C PHE A 137 4.19 10.76 9.58
N ARG A 138 3.48 11.85 9.89
CA ARG A 138 3.02 12.82 8.89
C ARG A 138 4.17 13.56 8.21
N MET A 139 5.18 13.99 8.96
CA MET A 139 6.34 14.68 8.41
C MET A 139 7.13 13.80 7.45
N HIS A 140 7.28 12.52 7.78
CA HIS A 140 7.94 11.58 6.86
C HIS A 140 7.07 11.29 5.63
N ARG A 141 5.78 11.04 5.85
CA ARG A 141 4.91 10.40 4.85
C ARG A 141 4.14 11.37 3.96
N PHE A 142 3.68 12.48 4.50
CA PHE A 142 2.93 13.49 3.74
C PHE A 142 3.80 14.68 3.34
N GLU A 143 4.82 15.02 4.14
CA GLU A 143 5.73 16.12 3.84
C GLU A 143 7.03 15.66 3.16
N GLY A 144 7.26 14.35 3.04
CA GLY A 144 8.41 13.76 2.34
C GLY A 144 9.76 13.95 3.04
N LYS A 145 9.78 14.30 4.34
CA LYS A 145 11.02 14.56 5.08
C LYS A 145 11.76 13.27 5.40
N LYS A 146 13.08 13.27 5.28
CA LYS A 146 13.96 12.17 5.69
C LYS A 146 14.05 12.09 7.21
N TYR A 147 14.41 10.93 7.75
CA TYR A 147 14.51 10.73 9.21
C TYR A 147 15.48 11.70 9.89
N ALA A 148 16.59 12.03 9.23
CA ALA A 148 17.53 13.05 9.71
C ALA A 148 16.90 14.45 9.80
N GLU A 149 16.09 14.83 8.82
CA GLU A 149 15.40 16.12 8.79
C GLU A 149 14.33 16.20 9.87
N ILE A 150 13.59 15.11 10.10
CA ILE A 150 12.58 15.02 11.16
C ILE A 150 13.24 15.04 12.54
N ALA A 151 14.32 14.29 12.71
CA ALA A 151 15.11 14.27 13.93
C ALA A 151 15.59 15.69 14.29
N SER A 152 16.15 16.41 13.31
CA SER A 152 16.55 17.81 13.49
C SER A 152 15.36 18.72 13.81
N THR A 153 14.24 18.58 13.09
CA THR A 153 13.07 19.47 13.24
C THR A 153 12.39 19.31 14.61
N LEU A 154 12.42 18.10 15.17
CA LEU A 154 11.75 17.76 16.43
C LEU A 154 12.73 17.67 17.62
N SER A 155 14.01 18.00 17.41
CA SER A 155 15.07 17.85 18.41
C SER A 155 15.16 16.42 19.00
N LEU A 156 15.10 15.42 18.12
CA LEU A 156 15.16 13.98 18.45
C LEU A 156 16.40 13.34 17.84
N SER A 157 16.72 12.12 18.29
CA SER A 157 17.69 11.27 17.58
C SER A 157 17.02 10.57 16.40
N VAL A 158 17.79 10.26 15.34
CA VAL A 158 17.32 9.46 14.20
C VAL A 158 16.78 8.11 14.67
N LYS A 159 17.45 7.46 15.63
CA LYS A 159 16.98 6.20 16.25
C LYS A 159 15.62 6.35 16.91
N THR A 160 15.32 7.51 17.51
CA THR A 160 14.00 7.79 18.10
C THR A 160 12.94 7.94 17.02
N VAL A 161 13.27 8.59 15.89
CA VAL A 161 12.37 8.69 14.73
C VAL A 161 12.06 7.31 14.16
N GLU A 162 13.07 6.47 13.95
CA GLU A 162 12.93 5.07 13.51
C GLU A 162 12.04 4.27 14.48
N ALA A 163 12.31 4.36 15.79
CA ALA A 163 11.53 3.64 16.78
C ALA A 163 10.05 4.08 16.79
N GLU A 164 9.77 5.38 16.69
CA GLU A 164 8.40 5.87 16.59
C GLU A 164 7.71 5.48 15.28
N MET A 165 8.44 5.45 14.16
CA MET A 165 7.95 4.95 12.87
C MET A 165 7.59 3.46 12.95
N THR A 166 8.47 2.62 13.52
CA THR A 166 8.21 1.20 13.74
C THR A 166 6.98 0.98 14.61
N LYS A 167 6.84 1.75 15.69
CA LYS A 167 5.64 1.69 16.55
C LYS A 167 4.38 2.11 15.80
N ALA A 168 4.45 3.13 14.94
CA ALA A 168 3.30 3.59 14.14
C ALA A 168 2.83 2.49 13.18
N LEU A 169 3.78 1.87 12.46
CA LEU A 169 3.50 0.78 11.54
C LEU A 169 2.98 -0.46 12.27
N ARG A 170 3.51 -0.78 13.46
CA ARG A 170 3.00 -1.89 14.27
C ARG A 170 1.56 -1.65 14.75
N THR A 171 1.23 -0.43 15.16
CA THR A 171 -0.16 -0.10 15.54
C THR A 171 -1.11 -0.24 14.35
N LEU A 172 -0.72 0.25 13.18
CA LEU A 172 -1.49 0.08 11.94
C LEU A 172 -1.67 -1.40 11.59
N ARG A 173 -0.58 -2.17 11.61
CA ARG A 173 -0.57 -3.62 11.36
C ARG A 173 -1.53 -4.36 12.28
N ASN A 174 -1.47 -4.11 13.59
CA ASN A 174 -2.31 -4.84 14.54
C ASN A 174 -3.81 -4.58 14.32
N GLU A 175 -4.21 -3.33 14.06
CA GLU A 175 -5.62 -3.01 13.81
C GLU A 175 -6.11 -3.58 12.48
N LEU A 176 -5.21 -3.71 11.50
CA LEU A 176 -5.49 -4.35 10.21
C LEU A 176 -5.53 -5.87 10.30
N GLU A 177 -4.65 -6.50 11.08
CA GLU A 177 -4.72 -7.95 11.38
C GLU A 177 -6.01 -8.32 12.12
N ILE A 178 -6.54 -7.44 12.96
CA ILE A 178 -7.85 -7.65 13.60
C ILE A 178 -8.93 -7.64 12.54
N TYR A 179 -8.99 -6.60 11.70
CA TYR A 179 -9.99 -6.51 10.63
C TYR A 179 -9.96 -7.71 9.69
N LEU A 180 -8.77 -8.09 9.20
CA LEU A 180 -8.58 -9.23 8.27
C LEU A 180 -8.82 -10.62 8.90
N LYS A 181 -9.02 -10.72 10.23
CA LYS A 181 -9.36 -11.98 10.91
C LYS A 181 -10.86 -12.16 11.14
N TYR A 182 -11.63 -11.09 10.99
CA TYR A 182 -13.07 -11.07 11.28
C TYR A 182 -13.93 -10.87 10.02
N ASP A 183 -13.29 -10.69 8.85
CA ASP A 183 -13.86 -10.93 7.51
C ASP A 183 -13.41 -12.31 6.99
#